data_AF-A0A7Z7BY23-F1
#
_entry.id   AF-A0A7Z7BY23-F1
#
_cell.length_a   1.000
_cell.length_b   1.000
_cell.length_c   1.000
_cell.angle_alpha   90.00
_cell.angle_beta   90.00
_cell.angle_gamma   90.00
#
_symmetry.space_group_name_H-M   'P 1'
#
loop_
_entity.id
_entity.type
_entity.pdbx_description
1 polymer ?
#
loop_
_entity_poly.entity_id
_entity_poly.type
_entity_poly.pdbx_seq_one_letter_code
_entity_poly.pdbx_strand_id
1 'polypeptide(L)'
;MRVFIIDTTHMGPELQRGLIGVVGSTSPTPEEKKECVDTVSRYAVDGWAIAADPHTLIGHLAALTAETACVPFLALDRVRRAGGAVTAAPTACAPLRGLD
;
A
#
# COMPACT_ATOMS: atom_id res chain seq x y z
N MET A 1 -6.05 5.30 -10.92
CA MET A 1 -5.39 5.02 -9.61
C MET A 1 -4.68 3.65 -9.61
N ARG A 2 -3.68 3.42 -8.73
CA ARG A 2 -3.03 2.11 -8.52
C ARG A 2 -3.00 1.76 -7.03
N VAL A 3 -3.12 0.48 -6.72
CA VAL A 3 -3.05 -0.06 -5.37
C VAL A 3 -2.03 -1.21 -5.33
N PHE A 4 -1.21 -1.23 -4.30
CA PHE A 4 -0.25 -2.29 -4.00
C PHE A 4 -0.64 -2.95 -2.69
N ILE A 5 -0.43 -4.25 -2.55
CA ILE A 5 -0.83 -5.00 -1.37
C ILE A 5 0.38 -5.79 -0.87
N ILE A 6 0.72 -5.62 0.40
CA ILE A 6 1.68 -6.44 1.12
C ILE A 6 0.86 -7.23 2.14
N ASP A 7 0.53 -8.47 1.79
CA ASP A 7 -0.21 -9.38 2.67
C ASP A 7 0.76 -10.12 3.59
N THR A 8 0.54 -9.97 4.90
CA THR A 8 1.34 -10.63 5.95
C THR A 8 0.54 -11.70 6.70
N THR A 9 -0.67 -12.03 6.26
CA THR A 9 -1.57 -13.00 6.91
C THR A 9 -0.94 -14.39 7.08
N HIS A 10 0.00 -14.76 6.21
CA HIS A 10 0.73 -16.03 6.26
C HIS A 10 2.15 -15.91 6.85
N MET A 11 2.56 -14.74 7.35
CA MET A 11 3.92 -14.48 7.83
C MET A 11 4.06 -14.60 9.37
N GLY A 12 2.96 -14.61 10.11
CA GLY A 12 2.93 -14.83 11.56
C GLY A 12 1.65 -14.29 12.19
N PRO A 13 1.08 -14.92 13.24
CA PRO A 13 -0.17 -14.48 13.87
C PRO A 13 -0.08 -13.09 14.52
N GLU A 14 1.13 -12.62 14.83
CA GLU A 14 1.40 -11.29 15.36
C GLU A 14 1.29 -10.16 14.33
N LEU A 15 1.36 -10.50 13.03
CA LEU A 15 1.25 -9.53 11.95
C LEU A 15 -0.23 -9.36 11.57
N GLN A 16 -0.86 -8.32 12.10
CA GLN A 16 -2.26 -8.01 11.79
C GLN A 16 -2.41 -7.69 10.30
N ARG A 17 -3.01 -8.62 9.54
CA ARG A 17 -3.27 -8.52 8.09
C ARG A 17 -2.04 -8.16 7.26
N GLY A 18 -1.85 -6.87 6.96
CA GLY A 18 -0.87 -6.37 6.00
C GLY A 18 -0.99 -4.86 5.76
N LEU A 19 -0.36 -4.39 4.69
CA LEU A 19 -0.33 -2.99 4.27
C LEU A 19 -0.89 -2.85 2.85
N ILE A 20 -1.72 -1.83 2.61
CA ILE A 20 -2.03 -1.39 1.26
C ILE A 20 -1.33 -0.06 0.93
N GLY A 21 -0.71 0.01 -0.26
CA GLY A 21 -0.12 1.22 -0.81
C GLY A 21 -1.04 1.82 -1.87
N VAL A 22 -1.38 3.11 -1.76
CA VAL A 22 -2.23 3.80 -2.74
C VAL A 22 -1.44 4.89 -3.43
N VAL A 23 -1.48 4.87 -4.77
CA VAL A 23 -0.85 5.88 -5.63
C VAL A 23 -1.86 6.34 -6.67
N GLY A 24 -2.03 7.65 -6.80
CA GLY A 24 -2.99 8.24 -7.72
C GLY A 24 -2.40 9.35 -8.59
N SER A 25 -3.24 9.87 -9.48
CA SER A 25 -2.93 11.04 -10.30
C SER A 25 -2.66 12.27 -9.42
N THR A 26 -1.81 13.18 -9.88
CA THR A 26 -1.62 14.50 -9.27
C THR A 26 -2.84 15.40 -9.48
N SER A 27 -3.67 15.10 -10.48
CA SER A 27 -4.91 15.79 -10.80
C SER A 27 -6.07 14.77 -10.91
N PRO A 28 -6.53 14.19 -9.78
CA PRO A 28 -7.52 13.12 -9.80
C PRO A 28 -8.92 13.62 -10.14
N THR A 29 -9.66 12.82 -10.92
CA THR A 29 -11.08 13.09 -11.21
C THR A 29 -11.96 12.84 -9.97
N PRO A 30 -13.21 13.33 -9.94
CA PRO A 30 -14.15 12.98 -8.87
C PRO A 30 -14.33 11.47 -8.70
N GLU A 31 -14.36 10.71 -9.80
CA GLU A 31 -14.48 9.25 -9.79
C GLU A 31 -13.24 8.61 -9.17
N GLU A 32 -12.02 9.06 -9.51
CA GLU A 32 -10.79 8.55 -8.88
C GLU A 32 -10.74 8.85 -7.38
N LYS A 33 -11.24 10.01 -6.94
CA LYS A 33 -11.34 10.34 -5.51
C LYS A 33 -12.30 9.40 -4.78
N LYS A 34 -13.46 9.12 -5.39
CA LYS A 34 -14.44 8.17 -4.85
C LYS A 34 -13.85 6.77 -4.77
N GLU A 35 -13.21 6.32 -5.85
CA GLU A 35 -12.55 5.00 -5.91
C GLU A 35 -11.49 4.86 -4.81
N CYS A 36 -10.71 5.91 -4.53
CA CYS A 36 -9.75 5.94 -3.43
C CYS A 36 -10.42 5.71 -2.08
N VAL A 37 -11.46 6.48 -1.76
CA VAL A 37 -12.17 6.36 -0.47
C VAL A 37 -12.82 4.98 -0.33
N ASP A 38 -13.52 4.51 -1.36
CA ASP A 38 -14.21 3.22 -1.35
C ASP A 38 -13.22 2.06 -1.15
N THR A 39 -12.07 2.12 -1.83
CA THR A 39 -11.03 1.09 -1.73
C THR A 39 -10.34 1.12 -0.37
N VAL A 40 -9.87 2.29 0.08
CA VAL A 40 -9.17 2.43 1.36
C VAL A 40 -10.09 2.06 2.52
N SER A 41 -11.35 2.48 2.48
CA SER A 41 -12.34 2.15 3.52
C SER A 41 -12.52 0.64 3.66
N ARG A 42 -12.61 -0.10 2.54
CA ARG A 42 -12.76 -1.56 2.57
C ARG A 42 -11.60 -2.24 3.27
N TYR A 43 -10.37 -1.89 2.90
CA TYR A 43 -9.17 -2.48 3.50
C TYR A 43 -8.97 -2.01 4.95
N ALA A 44 -9.27 -0.76 5.27
CA ALA A 44 -9.17 -0.24 6.63
C ALA A 44 -10.13 -0.97 7.58
N VAL A 45 -11.38 -1.22 7.16
CA VAL A 45 -12.36 -2.02 7.93
C VAL A 45 -11.85 -3.44 8.20
N ASP A 46 -11.12 -4.02 7.25
CA ASP A 46 -10.52 -5.35 7.39
C ASP A 46 -9.26 -5.36 8.27
N GLY A 47 -8.83 -4.20 8.79
CA GLY A 47 -7.69 -4.03 9.69
C GLY A 47 -6.35 -3.82 8.98
N TRP A 48 -6.35 -3.45 7.71
CA TRP A 48 -5.10 -3.19 6.97
C TRP A 48 -4.53 -1.81 7.29
N ALA A 49 -3.21 -1.74 7.40
CA ALA A 49 -2.52 -0.46 7.42
C ALA A 49 -2.54 0.20 6.03
N ILE A 50 -2.50 1.53 5.99
CA ILE A 50 -2.58 2.32 4.76
C ILE A 50 -1.27 3.06 4.53
N ALA A 51 -0.71 3.00 3.32
CA ALA A 51 0.44 3.78 2.90
C ALA A 51 0.11 4.62 1.68
N ALA A 52 0.44 5.91 1.73
CA ALA A 52 0.31 6.82 0.59
C ALA A 52 1.25 8.01 0.71
N ASP A 53 1.40 8.80 -0.36
CA ASP A 53 2.04 10.11 -0.29
C ASP A 53 1.02 11.18 0.14
N PRO A 54 1.06 11.69 1.38
CA PRO A 54 0.09 12.65 1.89
C PRO A 54 0.16 14.02 1.18
N HIS A 55 1.18 14.28 0.37
CA HIS A 55 1.30 15.51 -0.42
C HIS A 55 0.54 15.43 -1.75
N THR A 56 -0.01 14.28 -2.11
CA THR A 56 -0.89 14.12 -3.27
C THR A 56 -2.35 14.16 -2.84
N LEU A 57 -3.25 14.62 -3.70
CA LEU A 57 -4.69 14.66 -3.37
C LEU A 57 -5.26 13.27 -3.04
N ILE A 58 -4.84 12.23 -3.78
CA ILE A 58 -5.26 10.85 -3.51
C ILE A 58 -4.64 10.33 -2.20
N GLY A 59 -3.36 10.58 -1.96
CA GLY A 59 -2.74 10.10 -0.73
C GLY A 59 -3.20 10.83 0.52
N HIS A 60 -3.59 12.11 0.41
CA HIS A 60 -4.26 12.83 1.50
C HIS A 60 -5.64 12.25 1.80
N LEU A 61 -6.44 11.91 0.78
CA LEU A 61 -7.72 11.22 0.99
C LEU A 61 -7.52 9.86 1.67
N ALA A 62 -6.51 9.09 1.25
CA ALA A 62 -6.16 7.83 1.88
C ALA A 62 -5.75 8.03 3.35
N ALA A 63 -4.98 9.08 3.66
CA ALA A 63 -4.57 9.42 5.03
C ALA A 63 -5.77 9.75 5.92
N LEU A 64 -6.68 10.61 5.45
CA LEU A 64 -7.90 10.95 6.19
C LEU A 64 -8.81 9.73 6.39
N THR A 65 -8.91 8.86 5.38
CA THR A 65 -9.69 7.63 5.50
C THR A 65 -9.06 6.67 6.51
N ALA A 66 -7.73 6.54 6.53
CA ALA A 66 -7.03 5.74 7.52
C ALA A 66 -7.22 6.27 8.95
N GLU A 67 -7.11 7.59 9.12
CA GLU A 67 -7.30 8.28 10.40
C GLU A 67 -8.73 8.08 10.93
N THR A 68 -9.75 8.29 10.08
CA THR A 68 -11.15 8.08 10.46
C THR A 68 -11.47 6.62 10.81
N ALA A 69 -10.81 5.66 10.15
CA ALA A 69 -10.93 4.24 10.47
C ALA A 69 -10.03 3.79 11.64
N CYS A 70 -9.23 4.69 12.23
CA CYS A 70 -8.27 4.40 13.30
C CYS A 70 -7.26 3.30 12.95
N VAL A 71 -6.87 3.18 11.68
CA VAL A 71 -5.85 2.22 11.23
C VAL A 71 -4.49 2.90 11.04
N PRO A 72 -3.37 2.17 11.14
CA PRO A 72 -2.05 2.74 10.96
C PRO A 72 -1.87 3.37 9.56
N PHE A 73 -1.27 4.56 9.50
CA PHE A 73 -0.92 5.25 8.26
C PHE A 73 0.60 5.41 8.10
N LEU A 74 1.13 5.07 6.93
CA LEU A 74 2.55 5.18 6.58
C LEU A 74 2.75 6.18 5.43
N ALA A 75 3.46 7.26 5.71
CA ALA A 75 3.72 8.32 4.74
C ALA A 75 4.87 7.94 3.78
N LEU A 76 4.57 7.69 2.49
CA LEU A 76 5.55 7.19 1.50
C LEU A 76 6.61 8.24 1.12
N ASP A 77 6.32 9.52 1.31
CA ASP A 77 7.29 10.60 1.12
C ASP A 77 8.49 10.46 2.08
N ARG A 78 8.31 9.84 3.25
CA ARG A 78 9.40 9.49 4.16
C ARG A 78 10.27 8.37 3.60
N VAL A 79 9.68 7.38 2.94
CA VAL A 79 10.43 6.29 2.27
C VAL A 79 11.27 6.85 1.12
N ARG A 80 10.69 7.76 0.32
CA ARG A 80 11.40 8.47 -0.75
C ARG A 80 12.54 9.35 -0.22
N ARG A 81 12.32 10.09 0.87
CA ARG A 81 13.34 10.98 1.49
C ARG A 81 14.42 10.22 2.25
N ALA A 82 14.09 9.08 2.86
CA ALA A 82 15.04 8.23 3.56
C ALA A 82 15.92 7.39 2.62
N GLY A 83 15.68 7.44 1.30
CA GLY A 83 16.55 6.81 0.32
C GLY A 83 16.62 5.29 0.45
N GLY A 84 15.51 4.63 0.79
CA GLY A 84 15.46 3.17 0.76
C GLY A 84 15.74 2.71 -0.67
N ALA A 85 16.88 2.07 -0.89
CA ALA A 85 17.21 1.46 -2.17
C ALA A 85 16.06 0.52 -2.55
N VAL A 86 15.41 0.80 -3.68
CA VAL A 86 14.46 -0.15 -4.27
C VAL A 86 15.31 -1.32 -4.76
N THR A 87 15.55 -2.30 -3.90
CA THR A 87 16.04 -3.60 -4.33
C THR A 87 14.89 -4.26 -5.07
N ALA A 88 14.89 -4.11 -6.40
CA ALA A 88 14.12 -5.02 -7.23
C ALA A 88 14.51 -6.44 -6.79
N ALA A 89 13.55 -7.21 -6.30
CA ALA A 89 13.80 -8.60 -5.95
C ALA A 89 14.45 -9.25 -7.18
N PRO A 90 15.62 -9.90 -7.04
CA PRO A 90 16.19 -10.61 -8.16
C PRO A 90 15.16 -11.65 -8.59
N THR A 91 14.76 -11.59 -9.86
CA THR A 91 13.96 -12.64 -10.49
C THR A 91 14.70 -13.94 -10.26
N ALA A 92 14.25 -14.75 -9.31
CA ALA A 92 14.83 -16.04 -9.01
C ALA A 92 14.51 -16.96 -10.19
N CYS A 93 15.36 -16.91 -11.22
CA CYS A 93 15.43 -17.94 -12.24
C CYS A 93 16.07 -19.15 -11.55
N ALA A 94 15.25 -19.97 -10.90
CA ALA A 94 15.70 -21.24 -10.37
C ALA A 94 15.95 -22.20 -11.56
N PRO A 95 17.16 -22.77 -11.73
CA PRO A 95 17.35 -23.82 -12.71
C PRO A 95 16.65 -25.08 -12.21
N LEU A 96 15.71 -25.61 -12.99
CA LEU A 96 15.25 -26.99 -12.86
C LEU A 96 16.45 -27.90 -13.14
N ARG A 97 17.14 -28.34 -12.08
CA ARG A 97 18.04 -29.49 -12.14
C ARG A 97 17.17 -30.74 -12.27
N GLY A 98 17.09 -31.28 -13.48
CA GLY A 98 16.60 -32.62 -13.73
C GLY A 98 17.52 -33.65 -13.07
N LEU A 99 16.89 -34.53 -12.30
CA LEU A 99 17.40 -35.86 -11.96
C LEU A 99 17.32 -36.72 -13.22
N ASP A 100 18.46 -37.22 -13.68
CA ASP A 100 18.65 -38.55 -14.28
C ASP A 100 20.15 -38.90 -14.23
#